data_AF-A0A953SAH5-F1
#
_entry.id   AF-A0A953SAH5-F1
#
_cell.length_a   1.000
_cell.length_b   1.000
_cell.length_c   1.000
_cell.angle_alpha   90.00
_cell.angle_beta   90.00
_cell.angle_gamma   90.00
#
_symmetry.space_group_name_H-M   'P 1'
#
loop_
_entity.id
_entity.type
_entity.pdbx_description
1 polymer ?
#
loop_
_entity_poly.entity_id
_entity_poly.type
_entity_poly.pdbx_seq_one_letter_code
_entity_poly.pdbx_strand_id
1 'polypeptide(L)'
;MARVRTLLVDLGKIQRLGDEGALVLQLMMACNDLAAANQALGRCREDTSERTRSVRRGTSLYFVRLQLAHLKEALDIIHEIHDCPNLREIVDDCPRPIPEYFVKLLTFAKGGTREREFVKYVALVRHKITFHYDHRIIQAALNHRSRRRGHIAHFMTIADDARLFRFEIADDLVDTLITHTLWKVAPSAQTSVDADQIAELCFGIFTTLMDFAGTFATRYMEKNALFTR
;
A
#
# COMPACT_ATOMS: atom_id res chain seq x y z
N MET A 1 2.30 -21.76 -14.32
CA MET A 1 1.06 -21.02 -14.64
C MET A 1 0.22 -20.89 -13.38
N ALA A 2 -0.24 -19.69 -13.03
CA ALA A 2 -1.14 -19.49 -11.90
C ALA A 2 -2.55 -20.02 -12.25
N ARG A 3 -3.19 -20.75 -11.33
CA ARG A 3 -4.56 -21.25 -11.51
C ARG A 3 -5.54 -20.14 -11.15
N VAL A 4 -6.39 -19.75 -12.09
CA VAL A 4 -7.45 -18.76 -11.87
C VAL A 4 -8.78 -19.47 -11.65
N ARG A 5 -9.53 -19.04 -10.62
CA ARG A 5 -10.88 -19.51 -10.32
C ARG A 5 -11.77 -18.28 -10.14
N THR A 6 -12.97 -18.34 -10.71
CA THR A 6 -13.99 -17.29 -10.56
C THR A 6 -15.15 -17.86 -9.74
N LEU A 7 -15.60 -17.11 -8.73
CA LEU A 7 -16.78 -17.43 -7.94
C LEU A 7 -17.94 -16.54 -8.37
N LEU A 8 -19.13 -17.13 -8.47
CA LEU A 8 -20.36 -16.38 -8.61
C LEU A 8 -20.95 -16.17 -7.21
N VAL A 9 -21.08 -14.91 -6.81
CA VAL A 9 -21.58 -14.51 -5.48
C VAL A 9 -22.91 -13.78 -5.59
N ASP A 10 -23.75 -13.94 -4.57
CA ASP A 10 -25.09 -13.35 -4.46
C ASP A 10 -25.04 -12.12 -3.55
N LEU A 11 -25.25 -10.93 -4.13
CA LEU A 11 -25.23 -9.67 -3.39
C LEU A 11 -26.34 -9.59 -2.33
N GLY A 12 -27.50 -10.19 -2.57
CA GLY A 12 -28.60 -10.23 -1.61
C GLY A 12 -28.26 -11.12 -0.40
N LYS A 13 -27.49 -12.19 -0.59
CA LYS A 13 -26.93 -12.96 0.52
C LYS A 13 -25.93 -12.14 1.32
N ILE A 14 -25.02 -11.42 0.65
CA ILE A 14 -24.03 -10.57 1.34
C ILE A 14 -24.72 -9.46 2.14
N GLN A 15 -25.72 -8.79 1.56
CA GLN A 15 -26.47 -7.74 2.23
C GLN A 15 -27.11 -8.23 3.54
N ARG A 16 -27.64 -9.46 3.56
CA ARG A 16 -28.26 -10.06 4.76
C ARG A 16 -27.27 -10.35 5.88
N LEU A 17 -25.97 -10.41 5.60
CA LEU A 17 -24.90 -10.57 6.60
C LEU A 17 -24.59 -9.26 7.34
N GLY A 18 -25.20 -8.14 6.93
CA GLY A 18 -25.05 -6.85 7.60
C GLY A 18 -23.61 -6.35 7.62
N ASP A 19 -23.18 -5.85 8.77
CA ASP A 19 -21.88 -5.19 8.95
C ASP A 19 -20.70 -6.12 8.66
N GLU A 20 -20.82 -7.43 8.96
CA GLU A 20 -19.78 -8.41 8.63
C GLU A 20 -19.59 -8.55 7.11
N GLY A 21 -20.69 -8.61 6.36
CA GLY A 21 -20.65 -8.64 4.89
C GLY A 21 -20.02 -7.38 4.32
N ALA A 22 -20.35 -6.21 4.88
CA ALA A 22 -19.77 -4.94 4.48
C ALA A 22 -18.26 -4.88 4.78
N LEU A 23 -17.83 -5.34 5.97
CA LEU A 23 -16.43 -5.35 6.38
C LEU A 23 -15.57 -6.24 5.49
N VAL A 24 -16.04 -7.44 5.15
CA VAL A 24 -15.33 -8.34 4.22
C VAL A 24 -15.27 -7.73 2.81
N LEU A 25 -16.33 -7.08 2.34
CA LEU A 25 -16.31 -6.35 1.06
C LEU A 25 -15.29 -5.20 1.07
N GLN A 26 -15.19 -4.44 2.16
CA GLN A 26 -14.17 -3.40 2.30
C GLN A 26 -12.75 -3.98 2.21
N LEU A 27 -12.49 -5.13 2.85
CA LEU A 27 -11.21 -5.82 2.71
C LEU A 27 -10.93 -6.19 1.25
N MET A 28 -11.92 -6.73 0.55
CA MET A 28 -11.80 -7.08 -0.88
C MET A 28 -11.51 -5.86 -1.75
N MET A 29 -12.17 -4.72 -1.48
CA MET A 29 -11.92 -3.46 -2.18
C MET A 29 -10.48 -2.97 -1.94
N ALA A 30 -10.02 -2.94 -0.68
CA ALA A 30 -8.65 -2.55 -0.37
C ALA A 30 -7.61 -3.48 -1.04
N CYS A 31 -7.88 -4.79 -1.11
CA CYS A 31 -7.03 -5.74 -1.81
C CYS A 31 -7.01 -5.53 -3.33
N ASN A 32 -8.14 -5.17 -3.94
CA ASN A 32 -8.20 -4.83 -5.36
C ASN A 32 -7.36 -3.58 -5.66
N ASP A 33 -7.45 -2.55 -4.82
CA ASP A 33 -6.67 -1.32 -4.97
C ASP A 33 -5.16 -1.58 -4.81
N LEU A 34 -4.79 -2.38 -3.80
CA LEU A 34 -3.41 -2.83 -3.59
C LEU A 34 -2.88 -3.61 -4.79
N ALA A 35 -3.67 -4.56 -5.33
CA ALA A 35 -3.30 -5.33 -6.50
C ALA A 35 -3.13 -4.44 -7.73
N ALA A 36 -4.04 -3.48 -7.95
CA ALA A 36 -3.97 -2.54 -9.07
C ALA A 36 -2.71 -1.66 -8.97
N ALA A 37 -2.43 -1.11 -7.79
CA ALA A 37 -1.22 -0.32 -7.56
C ALA A 37 0.06 -1.14 -7.75
N ASN A 38 0.06 -2.42 -7.35
CA ASN A 38 1.20 -3.32 -7.57
C ASN A 38 1.40 -3.69 -9.04
N GLN A 39 0.33 -3.98 -9.78
CA GLN A 39 0.41 -4.23 -11.22
C GLN A 39 0.92 -2.99 -11.98
N ALA A 40 0.43 -1.81 -11.63
CA ALA A 40 0.86 -0.57 -12.27
C ALA A 40 2.34 -0.25 -11.95
N LEU A 41 2.78 -0.48 -10.71
CA LEU A 41 4.20 -0.38 -10.34
C LEU A 41 5.07 -1.37 -11.13
N GLY A 42 4.60 -2.61 -11.31
CA GLY A 42 5.27 -3.62 -12.13
C GLY A 42 5.48 -3.15 -13.57
N ARG A 43 4.42 -2.63 -14.21
CA ARG A 43 4.49 -2.06 -15.56
C ARG A 43 5.46 -0.89 -15.66
N CYS A 44 5.50 -0.02 -14.64
CA CYS A 44 6.50 1.04 -14.59
C CYS A 44 7.92 0.47 -14.56
N ARG A 45 8.18 -0.60 -13.80
CA ARG A 45 9.52 -1.21 -13.69
C ARG A 45 9.93 -1.96 -14.96
N GLU A 46 8.97 -2.49 -15.73
CA GLU A 46 9.22 -3.18 -17.00
C GLU A 46 9.58 -2.22 -18.15
N ASP A 47 9.13 -0.96 -18.11
CA ASP A 47 9.54 0.05 -19.11
C ASP A 47 11.02 0.39 -18.92
N THR A 48 11.86 0.04 -19.90
CA THR A 48 13.30 0.30 -19.90
C THR A 48 13.70 1.52 -20.72
N SER A 49 12.74 2.25 -21.30
CA SER A 49 13.03 3.40 -22.17
C SER A 49 13.71 4.55 -21.43
N GLU A 50 14.80 5.04 -22.00
CA GLU A 50 15.53 6.18 -21.46
C GLU A 50 14.72 7.47 -21.53
N ARG A 51 13.89 7.60 -22.58
CA ARG A 51 13.05 8.78 -22.83
C ARG A 51 11.97 8.97 -21.77
N THR A 52 11.55 7.89 -21.09
CA THR A 52 10.48 7.91 -20.08
C THR A 52 11.03 7.81 -18.66
N ARG A 53 12.36 7.80 -18.46
CA ARG A 53 13.00 7.53 -17.16
C ARG A 53 12.46 8.38 -16.01
N SER A 54 12.34 9.70 -16.17
CA SER A 54 11.87 10.62 -15.11
C SER A 54 10.36 10.48 -14.84
N VAL A 55 9.58 10.22 -15.88
CA VAL A 55 8.15 9.89 -15.77
C VAL A 55 7.99 8.58 -15.01
N ARG A 56 8.65 7.52 -15.45
CA ARG A 56 8.67 6.20 -14.81
C ARG A 56 9.04 6.29 -13.33
N ARG A 57 10.10 7.03 -12.98
CA ARG A 57 10.54 7.16 -11.58
C ARG A 57 9.45 7.71 -10.68
N GLY A 58 8.87 8.87 -10.99
CA GLY A 58 7.87 9.43 -10.07
C GLY A 58 6.47 8.82 -10.21
N THR A 59 6.11 8.23 -11.36
CA THR A 59 4.95 7.34 -11.45
C THR A 59 5.14 6.12 -10.54
N SER A 60 6.35 5.55 -10.47
CA SER A 60 6.66 4.45 -9.53
C SER A 60 6.51 4.92 -8.08
N LEU A 61 7.04 6.09 -7.73
CA LEU A 61 6.87 6.68 -6.40
C LEU A 61 5.40 6.94 -6.05
N TYR A 62 4.58 7.32 -7.03
CA TYR A 62 3.14 7.46 -6.84
C TYR A 62 2.47 6.13 -6.50
N PHE A 63 2.76 5.06 -7.24
CA PHE A 63 2.17 3.75 -6.95
C PHE A 63 2.66 3.13 -5.64
N VAL A 64 3.92 3.37 -5.25
CA VAL A 64 4.40 3.01 -3.90
C VAL A 64 3.59 3.74 -2.82
N ARG A 65 3.37 5.05 -2.96
CA ARG A 65 2.56 5.84 -2.01
C ARG A 65 1.11 5.35 -1.94
N LEU A 66 0.51 4.96 -3.07
CA LEU A 66 -0.82 4.36 -3.09
C LEU A 66 -0.85 3.02 -2.38
N GLN A 67 0.12 2.13 -2.65
CA GLN A 67 0.21 0.84 -1.95
C GLN A 67 0.27 1.04 -0.44
N LEU A 68 1.14 1.94 0.05
CA LEU A 68 1.26 2.23 1.48
C LEU A 68 -0.06 2.81 2.05
N ALA A 69 -0.75 3.65 1.28
CA ALA A 69 -2.03 4.21 1.72
C ALA A 69 -3.13 3.16 1.85
N HIS A 70 -3.31 2.29 0.85
CA HIS A 70 -4.30 1.21 0.91
C HIS A 70 -3.89 0.12 1.92
N LEU A 71 -2.59 -0.07 2.17
CA LEU A 71 -2.12 -1.00 3.19
C LEU A 71 -2.53 -0.55 4.59
N LYS A 72 -2.51 0.76 4.88
CA LYS A 72 -3.12 1.30 6.12
C LYS A 72 -4.59 0.90 6.19
N GLU A 73 -5.39 1.21 5.16
CA GLU A 73 -6.84 0.94 5.21
C GLU A 73 -7.12 -0.54 5.45
N ALA A 74 -6.39 -1.41 4.77
CA ALA A 74 -6.52 -2.84 4.96
C ALA A 74 -6.16 -3.29 6.38
N LEU A 75 -5.12 -2.74 7.02
CA LEU A 75 -4.79 -3.10 8.40
C LEU A 75 -5.81 -2.62 9.43
N ASP A 76 -6.47 -1.49 9.20
CA ASP A 76 -7.58 -1.07 10.06
C ASP A 76 -8.74 -2.07 9.94
N ILE A 77 -9.04 -2.55 8.73
CA ILE A 77 -10.04 -3.61 8.50
C ILE A 77 -9.61 -4.93 9.16
N ILE A 78 -8.33 -5.30 9.13
CA ILE A 78 -7.80 -6.48 9.85
C ILE A 78 -8.06 -6.36 11.36
N HIS A 79 -7.88 -5.17 11.93
CA HIS A 79 -8.17 -4.92 13.34
C HIS A 79 -9.66 -5.08 13.65
N GLU A 80 -10.53 -4.55 12.79
CA GLU A 80 -11.99 -4.71 12.96
C GLU A 80 -12.43 -6.17 12.82
N ILE A 81 -11.83 -6.95 11.91
CA ILE A 81 -12.06 -8.39 11.79
C ILE A 81 -11.67 -9.12 13.08
N HIS A 82 -10.58 -8.71 13.73
CA HIS A 82 -10.14 -9.28 15.01
C HIS A 82 -11.16 -9.03 16.13
N ASP A 83 -11.90 -7.92 16.07
CA ASP A 83 -12.90 -7.58 17.09
C ASP A 83 -14.27 -8.21 16.80
N CYS A 84 -14.43 -8.93 15.68
CA CYS A 84 -15.64 -9.63 15.30
C CYS A 84 -15.53 -11.15 15.52
N PRO A 85 -16.19 -11.75 16.55
CA PRO A 85 -16.06 -13.16 16.87
C PRO A 85 -16.40 -14.11 15.72
N ASN A 86 -17.47 -13.85 14.98
CA ASN A 86 -17.90 -14.70 13.86
C ASN A 86 -16.87 -14.72 12.72
N LEU A 87 -16.24 -13.58 12.43
CA LEU A 87 -15.19 -13.50 11.41
C LEU A 87 -13.90 -14.18 11.90
N ARG A 88 -13.58 -14.09 13.20
CA ARG A 88 -12.45 -14.82 13.79
C ARG A 88 -12.62 -16.33 13.68
N GLU A 89 -13.81 -16.87 13.91
CA GLU A 89 -14.06 -18.29 13.70
C GLU A 89 -13.73 -18.72 12.27
N ILE A 90 -14.08 -17.89 11.28
CA ILE A 90 -13.74 -18.16 9.87
C ILE A 90 -12.23 -18.08 9.63
N VAL A 91 -11.52 -17.16 10.31
CA VAL A 91 -10.05 -17.12 10.28
C VAL A 91 -9.46 -18.40 10.87
N ASP A 92 -9.94 -18.86 12.01
CA ASP A 92 -9.44 -20.08 12.67
C ASP A 92 -9.70 -21.34 11.83
N ASP A 93 -10.81 -21.35 11.11
CA ASP A 93 -11.15 -22.40 10.14
C ASP A 93 -10.29 -22.34 8.86
N CYS A 94 -9.54 -21.26 8.60
CA CYS A 94 -8.68 -21.13 7.42
C CYS A 94 -7.53 -22.16 7.41
N PRO A 95 -7.06 -22.61 6.23
CA PRO A 95 -5.99 -23.60 6.19
C PRO A 95 -4.69 -22.93 6.62
N ARG A 96 -3.78 -23.67 7.25
CA ARG A 96 -2.44 -23.13 7.50
C ARG A 96 -1.75 -22.76 6.18
N PRO A 97 -0.99 -21.66 6.11
CA PRO A 97 -0.56 -20.79 7.23
C PRO A 97 -1.47 -19.56 7.49
N ILE A 98 -2.70 -19.51 6.97
CA ILE A 98 -3.53 -18.30 6.97
C ILE A 98 -3.83 -17.72 8.37
N PRO A 99 -4.16 -18.53 9.40
CA PRO A 99 -4.31 -18.00 10.75
C PRO A 99 -3.02 -17.34 11.28
N GLU A 100 -1.85 -17.89 10.94
CA GLU A 100 -0.54 -17.34 11.34
C GLU A 100 -0.27 -16.00 10.66
N TYR A 101 -0.68 -15.84 9.40
CA TYR A 101 -0.62 -14.56 8.70
C TYR A 101 -1.52 -13.51 9.35
N PHE A 102 -2.72 -13.89 9.79
CA PHE A 102 -3.59 -12.98 10.53
C PHE A 102 -2.94 -12.48 11.82
N VAL A 103 -2.39 -13.39 12.63
CA VAL A 103 -1.66 -13.02 13.86
C VAL A 103 -0.47 -12.11 13.55
N LYS A 104 0.28 -12.40 12.48
CA LYS A 104 1.41 -11.55 12.04
C LYS A 104 0.94 -10.15 11.66
N LEU A 105 -0.16 -10.02 10.91
CA LEU A 105 -0.73 -8.72 10.54
C LEU A 105 -1.18 -7.92 11.77
N LEU A 106 -1.77 -8.58 12.77
CA LEU A 106 -2.16 -7.95 14.03
C LEU A 106 -0.99 -7.36 14.82
N THR A 107 0.23 -7.85 14.62
CA THR A 107 1.41 -7.20 15.24
C THR A 107 1.62 -5.77 14.73
N PHE A 108 1.16 -5.44 13.52
CA PHE A 108 1.27 -4.11 12.93
C PHE A 108 -0.01 -3.27 13.07
N ALA A 109 -1.13 -3.91 13.36
CA ALA A 109 -2.42 -3.24 13.58
C ALA A 109 -2.43 -2.46 14.91
N LYS A 110 -3.52 -1.73 15.16
CA LYS A 110 -3.72 -0.95 16.38
C LYS A 110 -3.57 -1.81 17.65
N GLY A 111 -2.74 -1.37 18.58
CA GLY A 111 -2.40 -2.11 19.81
C GLY A 111 -1.35 -3.22 19.62
N GLY A 112 -0.88 -3.45 18.40
CA GLY A 112 0.13 -4.45 18.07
C GLY A 112 1.55 -4.04 18.49
N THR A 113 2.42 -5.02 18.70
CA THR A 113 3.81 -4.80 19.17
C THR A 113 4.68 -4.00 18.18
N ARG A 114 4.32 -4.00 16.89
CA ARG A 114 4.99 -3.30 15.79
C ARG A 114 4.15 -2.15 15.20
N GLU A 115 3.06 -1.74 15.86
CA GLU A 115 2.20 -0.64 15.41
C GLU A 115 3.01 0.63 15.14
N ARG A 116 3.95 0.99 16.02
CA ARG A 116 4.78 2.20 15.86
C ARG A 116 5.62 2.17 14.59
N GLU A 117 6.13 1.01 14.23
CA GLU A 117 6.91 0.81 13.00
C GLU A 117 6.02 0.97 11.77
N PHE A 118 4.83 0.36 11.81
CA PHE A 118 3.82 0.52 10.76
C PHE A 118 3.41 1.98 10.57
N VAL A 119 3.11 2.68 11.67
CA VAL A 119 2.74 4.10 11.64
C VAL A 119 3.86 4.93 11.01
N LYS A 120 5.11 4.70 11.43
CA LYS A 120 6.28 5.42 10.93
C LYS A 120 6.47 5.24 9.43
N TYR A 121 6.41 4.01 8.93
CA TYR A 121 6.79 3.69 7.56
C TYR A 121 5.63 3.73 6.56
N VAL A 122 4.41 3.50 7.02
CA VAL A 122 3.22 3.34 6.16
C VAL A 122 2.21 4.46 6.41
N ALA A 123 1.66 4.57 7.63
CA ALA A 123 0.54 5.48 7.90
C ALA A 123 0.91 6.97 7.72
N LEU A 124 2.12 7.37 8.12
CA LEU A 124 2.57 8.76 7.91
C LEU A 124 2.70 9.13 6.43
N VAL A 125 3.10 8.19 5.56
CA VAL A 125 3.17 8.44 4.11
C VAL A 125 1.78 8.78 3.57
N ARG A 126 0.77 7.96 3.91
CA ARG A 126 -0.64 8.22 3.58
C ARG A 126 -1.08 9.62 4.01
N HIS A 127 -0.89 9.92 5.31
CA HIS A 127 -1.42 11.12 5.95
C HIS A 127 -0.76 12.42 5.50
N LYS A 128 0.50 12.33 5.04
CA LYS A 128 1.32 13.52 4.85
C LYS A 128 1.62 13.86 3.39
N ILE A 129 1.66 12.86 2.51
CA ILE A 129 2.09 13.06 1.12
C ILE A 129 1.34 12.25 0.05
N THR A 130 0.42 11.33 0.39
CA THR A 130 -0.33 10.56 -0.62
C THR A 130 -1.58 11.30 -1.06
N PHE A 131 -2.51 11.57 -0.13
CA PHE A 131 -3.78 12.25 -0.43
C PHE A 131 -3.85 13.67 0.10
N HIS A 132 -2.92 14.02 0.98
CA HIS A 132 -2.76 15.36 1.52
C HIS A 132 -1.30 15.77 1.35
N TYR A 133 -1.08 17.06 1.11
CA TYR A 133 0.26 17.64 1.00
C TYR A 133 0.51 18.51 2.23
N ASP A 134 1.16 17.95 3.25
CA ASP A 134 1.45 18.70 4.47
C ASP A 134 2.54 19.76 4.19
N HIS A 135 2.13 21.02 4.25
CA HIS A 135 2.98 22.17 3.93
C HIS A 135 4.24 22.24 4.79
N ARG A 136 4.16 21.84 6.07
CA ARG A 136 5.29 21.95 7.00
C ARG A 136 6.41 20.99 6.64
N ILE A 137 6.05 19.75 6.29
CA ILE A 137 7.07 18.78 5.89
C ILE A 137 7.64 19.11 4.50
N ILE A 138 6.83 19.66 3.59
CA ILE A 138 7.27 20.11 2.28
C ILE A 138 8.33 21.22 2.43
N GLN A 139 8.05 22.21 3.29
CA GLN A 139 9.03 23.25 3.61
C GLN A 139 10.32 22.67 4.22
N ALA A 140 10.21 21.72 5.16
CA ALA A 140 11.36 21.07 5.76
C ALA A 140 12.22 20.31 4.73
N ALA A 141 11.58 19.58 3.81
CA ALA A 141 12.27 18.87 2.74
C ALA A 141 12.91 19.82 1.73
N LEU A 142 12.26 20.94 1.39
CA LEU A 142 12.82 21.97 0.51
C LEU A 142 14.07 22.60 1.15
N ASN A 143 14.00 22.93 2.45
CA ASN A 143 15.14 23.44 3.21
C ASN A 143 16.29 22.43 3.27
N HIS A 144 15.99 21.15 3.44
CA HIS A 144 17.00 20.09 3.41
C HIS A 144 17.63 19.96 2.01
N ARG A 145 16.81 19.95 0.96
CA ARG A 145 17.26 19.72 -0.42
C ARG A 145 18.09 20.88 -0.96
N SER A 146 17.70 22.12 -0.68
CA SER A 146 18.44 23.33 -1.09
C SER A 146 19.86 23.42 -0.52
N ARG A 147 20.15 22.71 0.58
CA ARG A 147 21.47 22.70 1.24
C ARG A 147 22.42 21.61 0.73
N ARG A 148 21.94 20.62 -0.05
CA ARG A 148 22.79 19.56 -0.61
C ARG A 148 23.63 20.10 -1.78
N ARG A 149 24.92 19.75 -1.83
CA ARG A 149 25.79 20.04 -2.99
C ARG A 149 25.44 19.08 -4.14
N GLY A 150 25.15 19.63 -5.32
CA GLY A 150 24.75 18.88 -6.52
C GLY A 150 23.23 18.79 -6.71
N HIS A 151 22.77 18.85 -7.96
CA HIS A 151 21.36 18.87 -8.38
C HIS A 151 20.53 20.07 -7.88
N ILE A 152 21.05 21.30 -8.05
CA ILE A 152 20.28 22.53 -7.80
C ILE A 152 19.26 22.79 -8.92
N ALA A 153 19.58 22.34 -10.14
CA ALA A 153 18.71 22.44 -11.31
C ALA A 153 17.85 21.18 -11.45
N HIS A 154 16.56 21.38 -11.67
CA HIS A 154 15.57 20.33 -11.93
C HIS A 154 14.80 20.66 -13.20
N PHE A 155 14.21 19.63 -13.82
CA PHE A 155 13.43 19.79 -15.03
C PHE A 155 11.93 20.00 -14.73
N MET A 156 11.29 20.78 -15.59
CA MET A 156 9.85 20.86 -15.72
C MET A 156 9.53 20.66 -17.20
N THR A 157 8.66 19.70 -17.50
CA THR A 157 8.16 19.42 -18.85
C THR A 157 6.77 20.02 -18.98
N ILE A 158 6.63 20.95 -19.90
CA ILE A 158 5.36 21.55 -20.31
C ILE A 158 5.10 21.08 -21.74
N ALA A 159 3.86 20.67 -22.02
CA ALA A 159 3.46 20.16 -23.32
C ALA A 159 2.01 20.60 -23.60
N ASP A 160 1.59 20.55 -24.86
CA ASP A 160 0.19 20.83 -25.23
C ASP A 160 -0.75 19.65 -24.89
N ASP A 161 -0.19 18.49 -24.54
CA ASP A 161 -0.91 17.32 -24.05
C ASP A 161 -0.74 17.18 -22.53
N ALA A 162 -1.87 17.24 -21.80
CA ALA A 162 -1.93 17.09 -20.35
C ALA A 162 -1.20 15.82 -19.83
N ARG A 163 -1.19 14.75 -20.63
CA ARG A 163 -0.54 13.46 -20.29
C ARG A 163 0.98 13.54 -20.26
N LEU A 164 1.56 14.59 -20.85
CA LEU A 164 3.00 14.79 -20.97
C LEU A 164 3.53 15.85 -19.99
N PHE A 165 2.67 16.47 -19.18
CA PHE A 165 3.12 17.39 -18.14
C PHE A 165 3.95 16.67 -17.09
N ARG A 166 5.06 17.28 -16.70
CA ARG A 166 5.91 16.72 -15.65
C ARG A 166 6.62 17.77 -14.82
N PHE A 167 6.60 17.56 -13.51
CA PHE A 167 7.31 18.39 -12.54
C PHE A 167 8.35 17.54 -11.81
N GLU A 168 9.51 17.28 -12.44
CA GLU A 168 10.54 16.40 -11.87
C GLU A 168 11.05 16.90 -10.51
N ILE A 169 11.08 18.22 -10.31
CA ILE A 169 11.36 18.85 -9.01
C ILE A 169 10.43 18.36 -7.90
N ALA A 170 9.14 18.14 -8.20
CA ALA A 170 8.18 17.67 -7.21
C ALA A 170 8.41 16.20 -6.88
N ASP A 171 8.78 15.37 -7.86
CA ASP A 171 9.08 13.95 -7.61
C ASP A 171 10.34 13.76 -6.78
N ASP A 172 11.39 14.54 -7.07
CA ASP A 172 12.63 14.52 -6.29
C ASP A 172 12.41 15.01 -4.85
N LEU A 173 11.53 16.00 -4.66
CA LEU A 173 11.13 16.44 -3.34
C LEU A 173 10.32 15.37 -2.60
N VAL A 174 9.43 14.65 -3.29
CA VAL A 174 8.68 13.51 -2.71
C VAL A 174 9.63 12.40 -2.27
N ASP A 175 10.64 12.06 -3.07
CA ASP A 175 11.66 11.08 -2.70
C ASP A 175 12.42 11.50 -1.43
N THR A 176 12.81 12.79 -1.36
CA THR A 176 13.43 13.37 -0.17
C THR A 176 12.51 13.34 1.05
N LEU A 177 11.22 13.63 0.87
CA LEU A 177 10.21 13.59 1.92
C LEU A 177 10.07 12.18 2.49
N ILE A 178 9.88 11.18 1.64
CA ILE A 178 9.73 9.78 2.06
C ILE A 178 11.00 9.32 2.78
N THR A 179 12.13 9.37 2.10
CA THR A 179 13.37 8.73 2.56
C THR A 179 13.95 9.44 3.79
N HIS A 180 14.10 10.76 3.73
CA HIS A 180 14.84 11.49 4.76
C HIS A 180 13.93 12.09 5.85
N THR A 181 12.70 12.47 5.50
CA THR A 181 11.80 13.14 6.46
C THR A 181 10.92 12.15 7.21
N LEU A 182 10.24 11.26 6.49
CA LEU A 182 9.29 10.31 7.07
C LEU A 182 10.00 9.05 7.60
N TRP A 183 10.77 8.38 6.75
CA TRP A 183 11.51 7.18 7.12
C TRP A 183 12.75 7.47 7.98
N LYS A 184 13.21 8.73 7.97
CA LYS A 184 14.36 9.23 8.73
C LYS A 184 15.66 8.50 8.40
N VAL A 185 15.82 8.07 7.15
CA VAL A 185 17.08 7.51 6.65
C VAL A 185 18.11 8.64 6.55
N ALA A 186 19.29 8.46 7.13
CA ALA A 186 20.33 9.47 7.08
C ALA A 186 20.98 9.54 5.69
N PRO A 187 21.34 10.73 5.18
CA PRO A 187 22.20 10.88 4.01
C PRO A 187 23.55 10.18 4.21
N SER A 188 23.81 9.10 3.45
CA SER A 188 25.07 8.35 3.51
C SER A 188 25.25 7.54 2.22
N ALA A 189 26.40 6.86 2.09
CA ALA A 189 26.60 5.86 1.02
C ALA A 189 25.61 4.69 1.13
N GLN A 190 25.00 4.49 2.29
CA GLN A 190 24.08 3.39 2.60
C GLN A 190 22.60 3.77 2.44
N THR A 191 22.27 5.04 2.13
CA THR A 191 20.88 5.52 2.05
C THR A 191 19.96 4.63 1.23
N SER A 192 20.43 4.10 0.08
CA SER A 192 19.62 3.21 -0.75
C SER A 192 19.27 1.92 -0.01
N VAL A 193 20.26 1.28 0.63
CA VAL A 193 20.06 0.00 1.31
C VAL A 193 19.13 0.14 2.50
N ASP A 194 19.27 1.22 3.27
CA ASP A 194 18.38 1.49 4.41
C ASP A 194 16.94 1.73 3.95
N ALA A 195 16.76 2.44 2.83
CA ALA A 195 15.43 2.65 2.23
C ALA A 195 14.85 1.35 1.65
N ASP A 196 15.68 0.51 1.03
CA ASP A 196 15.28 -0.78 0.46
C ASP A 196 14.83 -1.75 1.57
N GLN A 197 15.49 -1.78 2.73
CA GLN A 197 15.06 -2.58 3.88
C GLN A 197 13.66 -2.18 4.37
N ILE A 198 13.36 -0.88 4.41
CA ILE A 198 12.03 -0.38 4.79
C ILE A 198 11.00 -0.74 3.71
N ALA A 199 11.36 -0.63 2.43
CA ALA A 199 10.49 -1.01 1.34
C ALA A 199 10.19 -2.52 1.35
N GLU A 200 11.20 -3.35 1.63
CA GLU A 200 11.06 -4.81 1.74
C GLU A 200 10.17 -5.21 2.92
N LEU A 201 10.30 -4.53 4.07
CA LEU A 201 9.36 -4.69 5.17
C LEU A 201 7.92 -4.37 4.75
N CYS A 202 7.69 -3.20 4.14
CA CYS A 202 6.37 -2.78 3.69
C CYS A 202 5.78 -3.78 2.69
N PHE A 203 6.60 -4.27 1.75
CA PHE A 203 6.21 -5.26 0.78
C PHE A 203 5.88 -6.61 1.44
N GLY A 204 6.65 -7.03 2.44
CA GLY A 204 6.38 -8.25 3.22
C GLY A 204 5.06 -8.19 4.00
N ILE A 205 4.64 -7.00 4.46
CA ILE A 205 3.32 -6.81 5.07
C ILE A 205 2.24 -6.93 3.99
N PHE A 206 2.43 -6.27 2.84
CA PHE A 206 1.52 -6.37 1.69
C PHE A 206 1.32 -7.83 1.23
N THR A 207 2.38 -8.62 1.05
CA THR A 207 2.25 -10.01 0.61
C THR A 207 1.52 -10.87 1.64
N THR A 208 1.88 -10.72 2.92
CA THR A 208 1.19 -11.40 4.04
C THR A 208 -0.30 -11.06 4.04
N LEU A 209 -0.65 -9.79 3.82
CA LEU A 209 -2.04 -9.33 3.75
C LEU A 209 -2.78 -9.94 2.56
N MET A 210 -2.20 -9.90 1.36
CA MET A 210 -2.85 -10.41 0.15
C MET A 210 -3.10 -11.92 0.24
N ASP A 211 -2.15 -12.69 0.78
CA ASP A 211 -2.29 -14.13 0.98
C ASP A 211 -3.39 -14.46 2.00
N PHE A 212 -3.41 -13.74 3.13
CA PHE A 212 -4.45 -13.85 4.14
C PHE A 212 -5.83 -13.52 3.55
N ALA A 213 -5.97 -12.30 3.01
CA ALA A 213 -7.25 -11.76 2.57
C ALA A 213 -7.85 -12.57 1.42
N GLY A 214 -7.01 -13.02 0.48
CA GLY A 214 -7.45 -13.86 -0.63
C GLY A 214 -8.10 -15.15 -0.13
N THR A 215 -7.48 -15.85 0.82
CA THR A 215 -8.03 -17.10 1.34
C THR A 215 -9.23 -16.87 2.26
N PHE A 216 -9.11 -15.94 3.20
CA PHE A 216 -10.17 -15.60 4.15
C PHE A 216 -11.45 -15.13 3.44
N ALA A 217 -11.36 -14.13 2.55
CA ALA A 217 -12.52 -13.60 1.84
C ALA A 217 -13.15 -14.66 0.93
N THR A 218 -12.34 -15.50 0.27
CA THR A 218 -12.86 -16.62 -0.54
C THR A 218 -13.69 -17.57 0.32
N ARG A 219 -13.18 -18.00 1.48
CA ARG A 219 -13.90 -18.90 2.38
C ARG A 219 -15.16 -18.27 2.96
N TYR A 220 -15.09 -16.99 3.34
CA TYR A 220 -16.26 -16.24 3.79
C TYR A 220 -17.36 -16.24 2.73
N MET A 221 -17.01 -15.96 1.47
CA MET A 221 -17.97 -15.95 0.36
C MET A 221 -18.49 -17.35 0.04
N GLU A 222 -17.63 -18.38 0.10
CA GLU A 222 -18.04 -19.77 -0.10
C GLU A 222 -19.07 -20.24 0.94
N LYS A 223 -18.86 -19.88 2.21
CA LYS A 223 -19.75 -20.26 3.31
C LYS A 223 -21.08 -19.52 3.26
N ASN A 224 -21.08 -18.24 2.89
CA ASN A 224 -22.22 -17.36 3.16
C ASN A 224 -22.93 -16.81 1.91
N ALA A 225 -22.26 -16.75 0.76
CA ALA A 225 -22.70 -15.89 -0.33
C ALA A 225 -22.59 -16.51 -1.73
N LEU A 226 -22.31 -17.81 -1.88
CA LEU A 226 -22.32 -18.43 -3.21
C LEU A 226 -23.70 -18.33 -3.86
N PHE A 227 -23.70 -17.96 -5.14
CA PHE A 227 -24.89 -18.01 -5.96
C PHE A 227 -25.20 -19.47 -6.31
N THR A 228 -26.16 -20.03 -5.59
CA THR A 228 -26.71 -21.37 -5.85
C THR A 228 -28.02 -21.17 -6.60
N ARG A 229 -28.15 -21.80 -7.78
CA ARG A 229 -29.38 -21.81 -8.57
C ARG A 229 -30.52 -22.52 -7.84
#